data_AF-A0A412XCG8-F1
#
_entry.id   AF-A0A412XCG8-F1
#
_cell.length_a   1.000
_cell.length_b   1.000
_cell.length_c   1.000
_cell.angle_alpha   90.00
_cell.angle_beta   90.00
_cell.angle_gamma   90.00
#
_symmetry.space_group_name_H-M   'P 1'
#
loop_
_entity.id
_entity.type
_entity.pdbx_description
1 polymer ?
#
loop_
_entity_poly.entity_id
_entity_poly.type
_entity_poly.pdbx_seq_one_letter_code
_entity_poly.pdbx_strand_id
1 'polypeptide(L)' 'MNEDRVLTMAKNALKLANIIRYENGHEILDVSLLRTIPDGEIMRYRNVGKSTIEKIQEIRKSIEWV' A
#
# COMPACT_ATOMS: atom_id res chain seq x y z
N MET A 1 -9.34 16.20 -3.51
CA MET A 1 -8.46 15.20 -4.17
C MET A 1 -9.30 13.95 -4.38
N ASN A 2 -9.39 13.39 -5.58
CA ASN A 2 -10.30 12.28 -5.88
C ASN A 2 -9.86 11.01 -5.12
N GLU A 3 -10.69 10.50 -4.20
CA GLU A 3 -10.39 9.35 -3.33
C GLU A 3 -9.96 8.11 -4.13
N ASP A 4 -10.59 7.87 -5.28
CA ASP A 4 -10.26 6.77 -6.19
C ASP A 4 -8.83 6.86 -6.71
N ARG A 5 -8.36 8.09 -6.96
CA ARG A 5 -6.98 8.34 -7.40
C ARG A 5 -5.99 8.03 -6.29
N VAL A 6 -6.31 8.39 -5.05
CA VAL A 6 -5.45 8.13 -3.88
C VAL A 6 -5.33 6.63 -3.63
N LEU A 7 -6.46 5.92 -3.69
CA LEU A 7 -6.49 4.48 -3.56
C LEU A 7 -5.68 3.78 -4.66
N THR A 8 -5.80 4.26 -5.91
CA THR A 8 -5.02 3.74 -7.04
C THR A 8 -3.51 3.96 -6.83
N MET A 9 -3.11 5.15 -6.39
CA MET A 9 -1.71 5.45 -6.08
C MET A 9 -1.18 4.60 -4.93
N ALA A 10 -1.99 4.35 -3.89
CA ALA A 10 -1.64 3.49 -2.77
C ALA A 10 -1.41 2.05 -3.25
N LYS A 11 -2.33 1.48 -4.03
CA LYS A 11 -2.16 0.15 -4.62
C LYS A 11 -0.91 0.05 -5.49
N ASN A 12 -0.61 1.07 -6.28
CA ASN A 12 0.60 1.09 -7.11
C ASN A 12 1.88 1.16 -6.28
N ALA A 13 1.90 1.96 -5.21
CA ALA A 13 3.02 2.02 -4.29
C ALA A 13 3.28 0.67 -3.60
N LEU A 14 2.20 0.00 -3.16
CA LEU A 14 2.28 -1.33 -2.56
C LEU A 14 2.74 -2.40 -3.57
N LYS A 15 2.36 -2.30 -4.84
CA LYS A 15 2.88 -3.16 -5.92
C LYS A 15 4.37 -2.95 -6.16
N LEU A 16 4.82 -1.69 -6.21
CA LEU A 16 6.26 -1.36 -6.36
C LEU A 16 7.10 -1.89 -5.19
N ALA A 17 6.52 -1.94 -3.99
CA ALA A 17 7.14 -2.52 -2.81
C ALA A 17 7.02 -4.05 -2.71
N ASN A 18 6.46 -4.73 -3.73
CA ASN A 18 6.19 -6.17 -3.74
C ASN A 18 5.26 -6.66 -2.60
N ILE A 19 4.50 -5.75 -1.99
CA ILE A 19 3.52 -6.06 -0.94
C ILE A 19 2.23 -6.61 -1.54
N ILE A 20 1.79 -6.01 -2.67
CA ILE A 20 0.69 -6.53 -3.47
C ILE A 20 1.26 -7.15 -4.73
N ARG A 21 0.87 -8.39 -5.01
CA ARG A 21 1.26 -9.13 -6.21
C ARG A 21 0.05 -9.84 -6.82
N TYR A 22 0.15 -10.21 -8.09
CA TYR A 22 -0.86 -11.07 -8.73
C TYR A 22 -0.29 -12.47 -8.89
N GLU A 23 -0.98 -13.47 -8.35
CA GLU A 23 -0.64 -14.88 -8.50
C GLU A 23 -1.86 -15.63 -9.01
N ASN A 24 -1.72 -16.33 -10.14
CA ASN A 24 -2.81 -17.09 -10.77
C ASN A 24 -4.10 -16.27 -10.98
N GLY A 25 -3.97 -14.96 -11.28
CA GLY A 25 -5.11 -14.06 -11.47
C GLY A 25 -5.72 -13.50 -10.19
N HIS A 26 -5.18 -13.85 -9.02
CA HIS A 26 -5.62 -13.35 -7.72
C HIS A 26 -4.68 -12.30 -7.16
N GLU A 27 -5.22 -11.22 -6.60
CA GLU A 27 -4.45 -10.21 -5.87
C GLU A 27 -4.09 -10.78 -4.49
N ILE A 28 -2.80 -10.93 -4.24
CA ILE A 28 -2.25 -11.40 -2.97
C ILE A 28 -1.62 -10.22 -2.25
N LEU A 29 -2.04 -10.00 -1.01
CA LEU A 29 -1.49 -8.99 -0.10
C LEU A 29 -0.61 -9.68 0.94
N ASP A 30 0.69 -9.39 0.93
CA ASP A 30 1.60 -9.81 1.99
C ASP A 30 1.41 -8.92 3.22
N VAL A 31 0.55 -9.38 4.14
CA VAL A 31 0.22 -8.66 5.38
C VAL A 31 1.45 -8.51 6.29
N SER A 32 2.33 -9.51 6.33
CA SER A 32 3.53 -9.48 7.15
C SER A 32 4.48 -8.39 6.67
N LEU A 33 4.71 -8.30 5.37
CA LEU A 33 5.51 -7.23 4.78
C LEU A 33 4.82 -5.87 4.93
N LEU A 34 3.51 -5.80 4.69
CA LEU A 34 2.75 -4.57 4.84
C LEU A 34 2.88 -3.99 6.25
N ARG A 35 2.84 -4.81 7.31
CA ARG A 35 2.95 -4.39 8.71
C ARG A 35 4.36 -3.99 9.11
N THR A 36 5.39 -4.58 8.49
CA THR A 36 6.79 -4.41 8.92
C THR A 36 7.53 -3.34 8.12
N ILE A 37 7.15 -3.08 6.87
CA ILE A 37 7.83 -2.09 6.02
C ILE A 37 7.58 -0.66 6.53
N PRO A 38 8.61 0.16 6.77
CA PRO A 38 8.43 1.54 7.22
C PRO A 38 7.81 2.45 6.14
N ASP A 39 7.01 3.45 6.56
CA ASP A 39 6.44 4.44 5.63
C ASP A 39 7.52 5.18 4.84
N GLY A 40 8.67 5.46 5.47
CA GLY A 40 9.80 6.11 4.84
C GLY A 40 10.41 5.31 3.67
N GLU A 41 10.26 3.98 3.64
CA GLU A 41 10.66 3.18 2.48
C GLU A 41 9.67 3.35 1.33
N ILE A 42 8.37 3.35 1.63
CA ILE A 42 7.33 3.53 0.61
C ILE A 42 7.35 4.95 0.02
N MET A 43 7.66 5.97 0.83
CA MET A 43 7.78 7.36 0.36
C MET A 43 8.89 7.57 -0.68
N ARG A 44 9.85 6.64 -0.81
CA ARG A 44 10.92 6.73 -1.82
C ARG A 44 10.41 6.40 -3.23
N TYR A 45 9.25 5.77 -3.38
CA TYR A 45 8.70 5.47 -4.69
C TYR A 45 8.14 6.72 -5.37
N ARG A 46 8.31 6.78 -6.69
CA ARG A 46 7.81 7.90 -7.51
C ARG A 46 6.29 8.03 -7.36
N ASN A 47 5.81 9.27 -7.27
CA ASN A 47 4.39 9.62 -7.14
C ASN A 47 3.72 9.18 -5.82
N VAL A 48 4.49 8.84 -4.79
CA VAL A 48 3.97 8.63 -3.43
C VAL A 48 4.00 9.95 -2.67
N GLY A 49 2.82 10.47 -2.35
CA GLY A 49 2.65 11.67 -1.52
C GLY A 49 2.09 11.36 -0.14
N LYS A 50 1.98 12.39 0.70
CA LYS A 50 1.44 12.28 2.08
C LYS A 50 0.10 11.52 2.13
N SER A 51 -0.83 11.88 1.25
CA SER A 51 -2.15 11.25 1.21
C SER A 51 -2.14 9.78 0.76
N THR A 52 -1.17 9.39 -0.07
CA THR A 52 -0.94 7.99 -0.43
C THR A 52 -0.49 7.19 0.79
N ILE A 53 0.41 7.76 1.60
CA ILE A 53 0.88 7.14 2.84
C ILE A 53 -0.24 7.04 3.87
N GLU A 54 -1.02 8.10 4.08
CA GLU A 54 -2.19 8.08 4.96
C GLU A 54 -3.14 6.94 4.58
N LYS A 55 -3.37 6.72 3.28
CA LYS A 55 -4.20 5.61 2.81
C LYS A 55 -3.60 4.23 3.10
N ILE A 56 -2.28 4.09 3.00
CA ILE A 56 -1.58 2.83 3.34
C ILE A 56 -1.65 2.56 4.85
N GLN A 57 -1.52 3.61 5.68
CA GLN A 57 -1.69 3.50 7.13
C GLN A 57 -3.13 3.11 7.51
N GLU A 58 -4.14 3.65 6.82
CA GLU A 58 -5.53 3.21 6.98
C GLU A 58 -5.71 1.72 6.65
N ILE A 59 -5.11 1.26 5.54
CA ILE A 59 -5.14 -0.17 5.16
C ILE A 59 -4.49 -1.02 6.26
N ARG A 60 -3.32 -0.63 6.77
CA ARG A 60 -2.65 -1.34 7.89
C ARG A 60 -3.56 -1.46 9.11
N LYS A 61 -4.15 -0.35 9.55
CA LYS A 61 -5.06 -0.32 10.71
C LYS A 61 -6.27 -1.22 10.51
N SER A 62 -6.82 -1.30 9.29
CA SER A 62 -7.94 -2.18 8.98
C SER A 62 -7.59 -3.67 9.13
N ILE A 63 -6.30 -4.02 9.01
CA ILE A 63 -5.81 -5.40 9.09
C ILE A 63 -5.28 -5.74 10.48
N GLU A 64 -4.88 -4.77 11.32
CA GLU A 64 -4.42 -5.02 12.70
C GLU A 64 -5.47 -5.72 13.59
N TRP A 65 -6.75 -5.67 13.23
CA TRP A 65 -7.84 -6.37 13.90
C TRP A 65 -7.94 -7.87 13.56
N VAL A 66 -7.07 -8.38 12.69
CA VAL A 66 -6.97 -9.79 12.26
C VAL A 66 -5.70 -10.41 12.82
#